data_AF-A0A3E4S6B5-F1
#
_entry.id   AF-A0A3E4S6B5-F1
#
_cell.length_a   1.000
_cell.length_b   1.000
_cell.length_c   1.000
_cell.angle_alpha   90.00
_cell.angle_beta   90.00
_cell.angle_gamma   90.00
#
_symmetry.space_group_name_H-M   'P 1'
#
loop_
_entity.id
_entity.type
_entity.pdbx_description
1 polymer ?
#
loop_
_entity_poly.entity_id
_entity_poly.type
_entity_poly.pdbx_seq_one_letter_code
_entity_poly.pdbx_strand_id
1 'polypeptide(L)'
;MTVKRVMGTETEYAVSLNIPDRYNPVQLSFDVVNGAADSHSKSIRWDYRQEDPVNDARGTRLERAAARPDMLTDAPQLNITNVIAPNGGRVYVDHAHPEYSAPETTDPFEAVRYDHAGDLIMQAATERARKQTGTPIALHRNNVDGKGSCWGTHENYMMARAVPFDLVTRLMTLHFVTRQIYAGSGRVGIGENSEIPGYQLSQRADYIHAKVGLQTTFERPIINTRDESHSTDAYRRLHVIVGDANRMEVPQALKLGTTSMLLWLLEHADEAGFDLNAFLDELELSDPVEAIHTVSRDLTLGAILPLANGGETNAWLIQLKLRQAVYQVAALVEGTDTAGEPAWPDKSTTSIMAMWQQALIDCASIRHAADDDERLAMTGEASRIEWLLKWQLLEKLRRKITTTSAPGVANGWNDPRLKVIDLKWAALDPADSIFTKLEPRTERVVSAADIARATTEPPEDTRAWLRAKLVAQFGDEVAAASWSRLTVRDPRAADEGEAVEFYGNAGHMAATDHHLFSLDISDPLAFTKAHCETELNSAEHAIDLLKSLAINAER
;
A
#
# COMPACT_ATOMS: atom_id res chain seq x y z
N MET A 1 5.81 13.99 19.30
CA MET A 1 6.25 13.12 18.20
C MET A 1 5.41 11.84 18.11
N THR A 2 4.91 11.44 16.95
CA THR A 2 3.73 10.54 16.84
C THR A 2 3.86 9.51 15.72
N VAL A 3 3.06 8.44 15.77
CA VAL A 3 2.82 7.52 14.64
C VAL A 3 2.21 8.22 13.42
N LYS A 4 1.63 9.41 13.62
CA LYS A 4 1.03 10.20 12.55
C LYS A 4 2.10 10.81 11.66
N ARG A 5 2.04 10.48 10.38
CA ARG A 5 2.85 11.04 9.29
C ARG A 5 2.07 10.90 8.01
N VAL A 6 2.37 11.74 7.02
CA VAL A 6 1.76 11.57 5.69
C VAL A 6 2.10 10.18 5.15
N MET A 7 1.06 9.44 4.80
CA MET A 7 1.18 8.08 4.27
C MET A 7 0.07 7.79 3.26
N GLY A 8 0.26 6.73 2.47
CA GLY A 8 -0.71 6.27 1.49
C GLY A 8 -0.49 4.81 1.13
N THR A 9 -1.47 4.21 0.45
CA THR A 9 -1.41 2.84 -0.02
C THR A 9 -1.72 2.76 -1.51
N GLU A 10 -1.15 1.76 -2.18
CA GLU A 10 -1.42 1.43 -3.58
C GLU A 10 -1.77 -0.06 -3.62
N THR A 11 -2.85 -0.43 -4.29
CA THR A 11 -3.27 -1.84 -4.40
C THR A 11 -3.58 -2.17 -5.85
N GLU A 12 -2.72 -3.00 -6.46
CA GLU A 12 -3.01 -3.65 -7.74
C GLU A 12 -3.97 -4.82 -7.49
N TYR A 13 -5.07 -4.88 -8.24
CA TYR A 13 -6.03 -5.99 -8.14
C TYR A 13 -5.79 -7.02 -9.24
N ALA A 14 -5.92 -8.31 -8.91
CA ALA A 14 -6.01 -9.33 -9.95
C ALA A 14 -7.35 -9.18 -10.66
N VAL A 15 -7.36 -9.28 -11.99
CA VAL A 15 -8.58 -9.28 -12.79
C VAL A 15 -8.77 -10.62 -13.47
N SER A 16 -10.00 -11.14 -13.46
CA SER A 16 -10.36 -12.39 -14.13
C SER A 16 -11.78 -12.38 -14.67
N LEU A 17 -12.17 -13.44 -15.39
CA LEU A 17 -13.57 -13.73 -15.67
C LEU A 17 -14.17 -14.64 -14.59
N ASN A 18 -15.46 -14.43 -14.26
CA ASN A 18 -16.26 -15.33 -13.43
C ASN A 18 -16.78 -16.56 -14.18
N ILE A 19 -16.27 -16.79 -15.39
CA ILE A 19 -16.53 -17.96 -16.22
C ILE A 19 -15.21 -18.54 -16.71
N PRO A 20 -15.11 -19.86 -16.93
CA PRO A 20 -13.90 -20.49 -17.44
C PRO A 20 -13.73 -20.21 -18.94
N ASP A 21 -13.21 -19.03 -19.26
CA ASP A 21 -12.89 -18.60 -20.63
C ASP A 21 -11.54 -17.86 -20.68
N ARG A 22 -10.98 -17.70 -21.88
CA ARG A 22 -9.79 -16.88 -22.11
C ARG A 22 -10.16 -15.41 -22.07
N TYR A 23 -9.28 -14.59 -21.51
CA TYR A 23 -9.46 -13.15 -21.44
C TYR A 23 -8.13 -12.42 -21.60
N ASN A 24 -8.22 -11.14 -21.95
CA ASN A 24 -7.09 -10.23 -21.94
C ASN A 24 -7.15 -9.39 -20.64
N PRO A 25 -6.25 -9.62 -19.66
CA PRO A 25 -6.30 -8.91 -18.37
C PRO A 25 -6.12 -7.40 -18.54
N VAL A 26 -5.36 -6.95 -19.54
CA VAL A 26 -5.17 -5.53 -19.84
C VAL A 26 -6.50 -4.89 -20.26
N GLN A 27 -7.25 -5.53 -21.16
CA GLN A 27 -8.56 -5.03 -21.58
C GLN A 27 -9.55 -4.99 -20.42
N LEU A 28 -9.60 -6.04 -19.59
CA LEU A 28 -10.50 -6.05 -18.44
C LEU A 28 -10.14 -4.95 -17.42
N SER A 29 -8.84 -4.67 -17.24
CA SER A 29 -8.37 -3.58 -16.40
C SER A 29 -8.82 -2.22 -16.94
N PHE A 30 -8.72 -2.00 -18.26
CA PHE A 30 -9.26 -0.78 -18.89
C PHE A 30 -10.77 -0.65 -18.70
N ASP A 31 -11.51 -1.74 -18.87
CA ASP A 31 -12.96 -1.72 -18.68
C ASP A 31 -13.33 -1.34 -17.23
N VAL A 32 -12.60 -1.88 -16.24
CA VAL A 32 -12.78 -1.53 -14.81
C VAL A 32 -12.43 -0.07 -14.55
N VAL A 33 -11.28 0.41 -15.00
CA VAL A 33 -10.83 1.80 -14.78
C VAL A 33 -11.76 2.80 -15.49
N ASN A 34 -12.20 2.51 -16.71
CA ASN A 34 -13.23 3.30 -17.40
C ASN A 34 -14.55 3.29 -16.61
N GLY A 35 -14.89 2.17 -15.98
CA GLY A 35 -15.98 2.05 -15.03
C GLY A 35 -15.81 2.90 -13.78
N ALA A 36 -14.60 3.33 -13.40
CA ALA A 36 -14.38 4.23 -12.27
C ALA A 36 -14.67 5.70 -12.60
N ALA A 37 -14.53 6.09 -13.88
CA ALA A 37 -14.76 7.46 -14.34
C ALA A 37 -16.23 7.87 -14.29
N ASP A 38 -16.45 9.17 -14.07
CA ASP A 38 -17.76 9.82 -14.17
C ASP A 38 -17.70 11.04 -15.13
N SER A 39 -18.78 11.82 -15.22
CA SER A 39 -18.81 13.00 -16.08
C SER A 39 -17.77 14.05 -15.71
N HIS A 40 -17.40 14.16 -14.43
CA HIS A 40 -16.50 15.19 -13.90
C HIS A 40 -15.01 14.82 -14.01
N SER A 41 -14.70 13.53 -14.10
CA SER A 41 -13.31 13.02 -14.08
C SER A 41 -12.81 12.49 -15.43
N LYS A 42 -13.70 12.10 -16.35
CA LYS A 42 -13.33 11.43 -17.62
C LYS A 42 -12.43 12.22 -18.57
N SER A 43 -12.44 13.55 -18.50
CA SER A 43 -11.67 14.45 -19.36
C SER A 43 -10.34 14.89 -18.74
N ILE A 44 -10.16 14.61 -17.44
CA ILE A 44 -8.99 15.04 -16.68
C ILE A 44 -7.80 14.15 -17.03
N ARG A 45 -6.67 14.77 -17.36
CA ARG A 45 -5.41 14.04 -17.61
C ARG A 45 -4.60 13.89 -16.32
N TRP A 46 -3.82 12.83 -16.21
CA TRP A 46 -2.79 12.74 -15.18
C TRP A 46 -1.54 13.52 -15.60
N ASP A 47 -1.02 14.37 -14.70
CA ASP A 47 0.18 15.15 -14.94
C ASP A 47 1.44 14.40 -14.50
N TYR A 48 2.13 13.78 -15.45
CA TYR A 48 3.35 13.00 -15.24
C TYR A 48 4.64 13.84 -15.14
N ARG A 49 4.58 15.17 -15.32
CA ARG A 49 5.79 16.02 -15.45
C ARG A 49 6.68 16.09 -14.21
N GLN A 50 6.17 15.64 -13.05
CA GLN A 50 6.90 15.63 -11.77
C GLN A 50 7.39 14.21 -11.38
N GLU A 51 7.10 13.20 -12.21
CA GLU A 51 7.60 11.83 -12.01
C GLU A 51 9.08 11.76 -12.42
N ASP A 52 9.90 11.02 -11.69
CA ASP A 52 11.32 10.84 -11.96
C ASP A 52 11.76 9.38 -11.67
N PRO A 53 11.36 8.44 -12.54
CA PRO A 53 11.48 7.00 -12.28
C PRO A 53 12.93 6.48 -12.17
N VAL A 54 13.89 7.28 -12.63
CA VAL A 54 15.30 6.92 -12.68
C VAL A 54 16.10 7.51 -11.51
N ASN A 55 15.46 8.29 -10.64
CA ASN A 55 16.07 8.84 -9.46
C ASN A 55 16.18 7.78 -8.34
N ASP A 56 17.37 7.66 -7.76
CA ASP A 56 17.68 6.66 -6.76
C ASP A 56 17.99 7.31 -5.42
N ALA A 57 17.28 6.89 -4.37
CA ALA A 57 17.40 7.40 -3.01
C ALA A 57 18.81 7.25 -2.40
N ARG A 58 19.68 6.44 -3.00
CA ARG A 58 21.12 6.30 -2.67
C ARG A 58 21.97 7.47 -3.17
N GLY A 59 21.39 8.43 -3.90
CA GLY A 59 22.08 9.60 -4.45
C GLY A 59 22.67 9.37 -5.84
N THR A 60 22.25 8.31 -6.53
CA THR A 60 22.64 7.99 -7.91
C THR A 60 21.46 8.17 -8.86
N ARG A 61 21.71 8.08 -10.18
CA ARG A 61 20.64 8.06 -11.18
C ARG A 61 20.85 6.90 -12.14
N LEU A 62 19.78 6.20 -12.48
CA LEU A 62 19.81 5.18 -13.51
C LEU A 62 19.88 5.85 -14.90
N GLU A 63 20.78 5.38 -15.75
CA GLU A 63 20.78 5.79 -17.17
C GLU A 63 19.43 5.42 -17.79
N ARG A 64 18.70 6.40 -18.33
CA ARG A 64 17.34 6.18 -18.85
C ARG A 64 17.29 5.11 -19.95
N ALA A 65 18.34 5.01 -20.76
CA ALA A 65 18.46 3.96 -21.79
C ALA A 65 18.64 2.54 -21.21
N ALA A 66 19.05 2.41 -19.95
CA ALA A 66 19.14 1.15 -19.22
C ALA A 66 17.85 0.82 -18.45
N ALA A 67 16.94 1.78 -18.29
CA ALA A 67 15.63 1.55 -17.68
C ALA A 67 14.75 0.74 -18.64
N ARG A 68 14.05 -0.27 -18.11
CA ARG A 68 13.02 -0.95 -18.89
C ARG A 68 11.80 -0.06 -19.07
N PRO A 69 11.01 -0.21 -20.15
CA PRO A 69 9.83 0.64 -20.38
C PRO A 69 8.81 0.65 -19.23
N ASP A 70 8.65 -0.48 -18.52
CA ASP A 70 7.77 -0.62 -17.36
C ASP A 70 8.30 0.09 -16.09
N MET A 71 9.55 0.53 -16.09
CA MET A 71 10.10 1.37 -15.03
C MET A 71 9.80 2.86 -15.24
N LEU A 72 9.47 3.30 -16.46
CA LEU A 72 9.36 4.71 -16.82
C LEU A 72 7.95 5.26 -16.54
N THR A 73 7.74 5.73 -15.31
CA THR A 73 6.48 6.32 -14.81
C THR A 73 6.20 7.72 -15.35
N ASP A 74 7.16 8.38 -15.99
CA ASP A 74 7.09 9.79 -16.44
C ASP A 74 6.59 9.98 -17.88
N ALA A 75 6.20 8.91 -18.56
CA ALA A 75 5.65 8.96 -19.91
C ALA A 75 4.22 8.40 -19.93
N PRO A 76 3.27 9.07 -20.61
CA PRO A 76 1.96 8.47 -20.83
C PRO A 76 2.15 7.22 -21.69
N GLN A 77 1.94 6.04 -21.11
CA GLN A 77 1.83 4.84 -21.93
C GLN A 77 0.57 5.02 -22.78
N LEU A 78 0.66 4.70 -24.08
CA LEU A 78 -0.28 5.08 -25.15
C LEU A 78 -1.77 4.79 -24.89
N ASN A 79 -2.12 4.03 -23.84
CA ASN A 79 -3.48 3.66 -23.48
C ASN A 79 -3.86 3.88 -22.00
N ILE A 80 -3.04 4.48 -21.11
CA ILE A 80 -3.41 4.57 -19.67
C ILE A 80 -4.58 5.54 -19.46
N THR A 81 -5.74 5.00 -19.09
CA THR A 81 -6.82 5.75 -18.45
C THR A 81 -6.43 6.02 -16.99
N ASN A 82 -6.48 7.28 -16.57
CA ASN A 82 -6.35 7.66 -15.17
C ASN A 82 -7.66 8.34 -14.75
N VAL A 83 -8.14 8.00 -13.56
CA VAL A 83 -9.33 8.58 -12.96
C VAL A 83 -8.95 9.11 -11.58
N ILE A 84 -9.26 10.39 -11.34
CA ILE A 84 -9.22 10.92 -9.97
C ILE A 84 -10.46 10.39 -9.24
N ALA A 85 -10.23 9.60 -8.20
CA ALA A 85 -11.32 9.03 -7.41
C ALA A 85 -12.07 10.14 -6.64
N PRO A 86 -13.37 9.96 -6.32
CA PRO A 86 -14.15 10.98 -5.61
C PRO A 86 -13.57 11.41 -4.26
N ASN A 87 -12.80 10.54 -3.62
CA ASN A 87 -12.12 10.80 -2.35
C ASN A 87 -10.69 11.38 -2.52
N GLY A 88 -10.26 11.71 -3.73
CA GLY A 88 -8.95 12.26 -4.03
C GLY A 88 -7.86 11.21 -4.30
N GLY A 89 -8.19 9.93 -4.25
CA GLY A 89 -7.30 8.85 -4.72
C GLY A 89 -7.14 8.82 -6.24
N ARG A 90 -6.39 7.83 -6.74
CA ARG A 90 -6.16 7.58 -8.16
C ARG A 90 -6.59 6.17 -8.52
N VAL A 91 -7.36 6.01 -9.60
CA VAL A 91 -7.68 4.71 -10.21
C VAL A 91 -7.10 4.68 -11.61
N TYR A 92 -6.26 3.69 -11.91
CA TYR A 92 -5.56 3.62 -13.19
C TYR A 92 -5.21 2.17 -13.55
N VAL A 93 -4.76 1.96 -14.79
CA VAL A 93 -4.19 0.66 -15.18
C VAL A 93 -2.69 0.72 -14.95
N ASP A 94 -2.16 -0.15 -14.08
CA ASP A 94 -0.74 -0.43 -13.99
C ASP A 94 -0.45 -1.80 -14.63
N HIS A 95 0.34 -1.78 -15.70
CA HIS A 95 0.64 -2.93 -16.53
C HIS A 95 -0.60 -3.72 -16.99
N ALA A 96 -0.98 -4.77 -16.27
CA ALA A 96 -2.11 -5.66 -16.57
C ALA A 96 -3.20 -5.66 -15.47
N HIS A 97 -3.08 -4.78 -14.49
CA HIS A 97 -3.91 -4.71 -13.30
C HIS A 97 -4.61 -3.35 -13.21
N PRO A 98 -5.89 -3.31 -12.82
CA PRO A 98 -6.48 -2.08 -12.36
C PRO A 98 -5.97 -1.81 -10.94
N GLU A 99 -5.45 -0.62 -10.71
CA GLU A 99 -4.87 -0.20 -9.45
C GLU A 99 -5.69 0.93 -8.83
N TYR A 100 -5.80 0.90 -7.50
CA TYR A 100 -6.23 2.03 -6.71
C TYR A 100 -5.10 2.50 -5.79
N SER A 101 -4.73 3.77 -5.90
CA SER A 101 -3.88 4.47 -4.94
C SER A 101 -4.74 5.36 -4.04
N ALA A 102 -4.73 5.10 -2.75
CA ALA A 102 -5.50 5.88 -1.77
C ALA A 102 -5.03 7.34 -1.71
N PRO A 103 -5.92 8.30 -1.35
CA PRO A 103 -5.49 9.66 -1.05
C PRO A 103 -4.48 9.68 0.11
N GLU A 104 -3.66 10.73 0.19
CA GLU A 104 -2.75 10.91 1.31
C GLU A 104 -3.53 11.11 2.62
N THR A 105 -3.16 10.37 3.65
CA THR A 105 -3.69 10.48 5.01
C THR A 105 -2.55 10.76 5.99
N THR A 106 -2.86 11.12 7.23
CA THR A 106 -1.84 11.38 8.27
C THR A 106 -1.79 10.33 9.37
N ASP A 107 -2.74 9.40 9.38
CA ASP A 107 -2.96 8.44 10.46
C ASP A 107 -3.09 7.01 9.90
N PRO A 108 -2.43 6.00 10.51
CA PRO A 108 -2.47 4.64 10.01
C PRO A 108 -3.88 4.03 10.00
N PHE A 109 -4.77 4.39 10.94
CA PHE A 109 -6.16 3.92 10.95
C PHE A 109 -6.98 4.60 9.85
N GLU A 110 -6.67 5.86 9.54
CA GLU A 110 -7.26 6.53 8.40
C GLU A 110 -6.75 5.98 7.07
N ALA A 111 -5.47 5.68 6.95
CA ALA A 111 -4.92 4.98 5.78
C ALA A 111 -5.64 3.64 5.54
N VAL A 112 -5.87 2.83 6.58
CA VAL A 112 -6.69 1.59 6.49
C VAL A 112 -8.11 1.90 5.99
N ARG A 113 -8.74 2.96 6.51
CA ARG A 113 -10.09 3.38 6.10
C ARG A 113 -10.15 3.69 4.60
N TYR A 114 -9.23 4.49 4.09
CA TYR A 114 -9.21 4.92 2.68
C TYR A 114 -8.74 3.83 1.72
N ASP A 115 -7.90 2.92 2.21
CA ASP A 115 -7.50 1.75 1.47
C ASP A 115 -8.68 0.78 1.25
N HIS A 116 -9.44 0.45 2.31
CA HIS A 116 -10.65 -0.36 2.18
C HIS A 116 -11.80 0.36 1.48
N ALA A 117 -11.84 1.69 1.50
CA ALA A 117 -12.74 2.46 0.63
C ALA A 117 -12.43 2.22 -0.85
N GLY A 118 -11.15 1.98 -1.17
CA GLY A 118 -10.68 1.53 -2.48
C GLY A 118 -11.36 0.25 -2.96
N ASP A 119 -11.52 -0.76 -2.08
CA ASP A 119 -12.24 -2.00 -2.44
C ASP A 119 -13.67 -1.72 -2.91
N LEU A 120 -14.38 -0.80 -2.23
CA LEU A 120 -15.74 -0.42 -2.59
C LEU A 120 -15.78 0.37 -3.91
N ILE A 121 -14.83 1.28 -4.12
CA ILE A 121 -14.69 2.05 -5.37
C ILE A 121 -14.44 1.10 -6.54
N MET A 122 -13.50 0.16 -6.39
CA MET A 122 -13.10 -0.81 -7.43
C MET A 122 -14.21 -1.84 -7.71
N GLN A 123 -14.94 -2.29 -6.68
CA GLN A 123 -16.11 -3.14 -6.87
C GLN A 123 -17.23 -2.39 -7.61
N ALA A 124 -17.51 -1.13 -7.25
CA ALA A 124 -18.51 -0.32 -7.95
C ALA A 124 -18.12 -0.04 -9.41
N ALA A 125 -16.83 0.20 -9.67
CA ALA A 125 -16.28 0.34 -11.01
C ALA A 125 -16.45 -0.94 -11.84
N THR A 126 -16.18 -2.10 -11.23
CA THR A 126 -16.38 -3.42 -11.83
C THR A 126 -17.86 -3.68 -12.16
N GLU A 127 -18.79 -3.32 -11.28
CA GLU A 127 -20.23 -3.43 -11.55
C GLU A 127 -20.69 -2.55 -12.71
N ARG A 128 -20.13 -1.34 -12.85
CA ARG A 128 -20.40 -0.49 -14.02
C ARG A 128 -19.82 -1.07 -15.29
N ALA A 129 -18.58 -1.57 -15.25
CA ALA A 129 -17.93 -2.25 -16.37
C ALA A 129 -18.74 -3.48 -16.84
N ARG A 130 -19.17 -4.35 -15.92
CA ARG A 130 -20.04 -5.52 -16.19
C ARG A 130 -21.31 -5.11 -16.94
N LYS A 131 -21.97 -4.03 -16.51
CA LYS A 131 -23.20 -3.52 -17.14
C LYS A 131 -22.96 -2.94 -18.54
N GLN A 132 -21.84 -2.25 -18.73
CA GLN A 132 -21.51 -1.60 -20.01
C GLN A 132 -21.04 -2.60 -21.07
N THR A 133 -20.20 -3.56 -20.69
CA THR A 133 -19.58 -4.51 -21.63
C THR A 133 -20.34 -5.83 -21.75
N GLY A 134 -21.19 -6.16 -20.76
CA GLY A 134 -21.78 -7.49 -20.62
C GLY A 134 -20.80 -8.58 -20.18
N THR A 135 -19.55 -8.21 -19.85
CA THR A 135 -18.48 -9.16 -19.48
C THR A 135 -18.52 -9.45 -17.98
N PRO A 136 -18.46 -10.72 -17.53
CA PRO A 136 -18.51 -11.09 -16.12
C PRO A 136 -17.15 -10.94 -15.43
N ILE A 137 -16.66 -9.70 -15.32
CA ILE A 137 -15.34 -9.36 -14.74
C ILE A 137 -15.32 -9.61 -13.23
N ALA A 138 -14.23 -10.10 -12.65
CA ALA A 138 -14.04 -10.21 -11.21
C ALA A 138 -12.68 -9.66 -10.77
N LEU A 139 -12.66 -9.09 -9.57
CA LEU A 139 -11.44 -8.57 -8.93
C LEU A 139 -11.08 -9.37 -7.68
N HIS A 140 -9.76 -9.54 -7.49
CA HIS A 140 -9.17 -10.20 -6.33
C HIS A 140 -8.10 -9.32 -5.72
N ARG A 141 -8.19 -9.12 -4.41
CA ARG A 141 -7.22 -8.39 -3.59
C ARG A 141 -6.22 -9.37 -2.99
N ASN A 142 -5.22 -9.71 -3.79
CA ASN A 142 -4.09 -10.55 -3.44
C ASN A 142 -2.86 -10.04 -4.21
N ASN A 143 -1.76 -10.80 -4.23
CA ASN A 143 -0.54 -10.41 -4.91
C ASN A 143 -0.04 -11.41 -5.96
N VAL A 144 -0.67 -12.58 -6.09
CA VAL A 144 -0.14 -13.69 -6.90
C VAL A 144 -1.22 -14.47 -7.63
N ASP A 145 -0.90 -15.01 -8.80
CA ASP A 145 -1.79 -15.91 -9.55
C ASP A 145 -1.53 -17.40 -9.28
N GLY A 146 -0.44 -17.71 -8.58
CA GLY A 146 0.04 -19.08 -8.33
C GLY A 146 0.60 -19.78 -9.58
N LYS A 147 0.98 -19.02 -10.60
CA LYS A 147 1.52 -19.46 -11.90
C LYS A 147 2.78 -18.68 -12.30
N GLY A 148 3.41 -18.01 -11.34
CA GLY A 148 4.64 -17.23 -11.53
C GLY A 148 4.44 -15.72 -11.68
N SER A 149 3.20 -15.21 -11.71
CA SER A 149 2.97 -13.75 -11.76
C SER A 149 2.76 -13.19 -10.36
N CYS A 150 3.26 -11.97 -10.14
CA CYS A 150 3.18 -11.26 -8.88
C CYS A 150 3.02 -9.75 -9.09
N TRP A 151 2.11 -9.13 -8.34
CA TRP A 151 1.78 -7.69 -8.42
C TRP A 151 1.79 -7.04 -7.02
N GLY A 152 1.76 -5.71 -7.00
CA GLY A 152 2.06 -4.88 -5.85
C GLY A 152 0.89 -4.58 -4.92
N THR A 153 1.23 -4.43 -3.64
CA THR A 153 0.45 -3.61 -2.71
C THR A 153 1.44 -2.74 -1.95
N HIS A 154 1.57 -1.49 -2.39
CA HIS A 154 2.62 -0.61 -1.91
C HIS A 154 2.16 0.22 -0.72
N GLU A 155 3.11 0.54 0.15
CA GLU A 155 2.93 1.54 1.20
C GLU A 155 3.87 2.71 0.93
N ASN A 156 3.40 3.90 1.24
CA ASN A 156 4.13 5.14 1.03
C ASN A 156 4.19 5.90 2.35
N TYR A 157 5.39 6.32 2.74
CA TYR A 157 5.60 7.08 3.97
C TYR A 157 6.43 8.32 3.68
N MET A 158 5.93 9.49 4.08
CA MET A 158 6.74 10.69 4.12
C MET A 158 7.74 10.59 5.28
N MET A 159 9.01 10.89 4.99
CA MET A 159 10.06 10.94 5.99
C MET A 159 11.06 12.05 5.69
N ALA A 160 11.77 12.52 6.71
CA ALA A 160 12.75 13.59 6.56
C ALA A 160 13.90 13.14 5.65
N ARG A 161 14.26 13.98 4.67
CA ARG A 161 15.39 13.71 3.76
C ARG A 161 16.74 13.69 4.50
N ALA A 162 16.82 14.37 5.64
CA ALA A 162 18.00 14.44 6.50
C ALA A 162 18.40 13.09 7.13
N VAL A 163 17.47 12.12 7.25
CA VAL A 163 17.79 10.79 7.76
C VAL A 163 18.68 10.05 6.75
N PRO A 164 19.87 9.55 7.16
CA PRO A 164 20.75 8.79 6.28
C PRO A 164 20.06 7.54 5.72
N PHE A 165 20.02 7.41 4.38
CA PHE A 165 19.29 6.33 3.72
C PHE A 165 19.88 4.94 3.97
N ASP A 166 21.16 4.84 4.35
CA ASP A 166 21.76 3.58 4.79
C ASP A 166 21.12 3.06 6.08
N LEU A 167 20.88 3.93 7.07
CA LEU A 167 20.17 3.56 8.31
C LEU A 167 18.73 3.12 8.03
N VAL A 168 18.05 3.82 7.10
CA VAL A 168 16.72 3.43 6.62
C VAL A 168 16.77 2.02 6.03
N THR A 169 17.72 1.78 5.12
CA THR A 169 17.90 0.49 4.45
C THR A 169 18.12 -0.64 5.46
N ARG A 170 19.03 -0.44 6.43
CA ARG A 170 19.38 -1.44 7.44
C ARG A 170 18.21 -1.75 8.37
N LEU A 171 17.58 -0.74 8.97
CA LEU A 171 16.46 -0.92 9.90
C LEU A 171 15.22 -1.51 9.20
N MET A 172 14.85 -0.97 8.03
CA MET A 172 13.68 -1.43 7.29
C MET A 172 13.87 -2.84 6.75
N THR A 173 15.08 -3.25 6.37
CA THR A 173 15.34 -4.65 5.97
C THR A 173 14.98 -5.61 7.10
N LEU A 174 15.40 -5.33 8.33
CA LEU A 174 15.06 -6.15 9.50
C LEU A 174 13.55 -6.23 9.71
N HIS A 175 12.88 -5.08 9.67
CA HIS A 175 11.45 -4.99 9.90
C HIS A 175 10.66 -5.71 8.81
N PHE A 176 10.98 -5.50 7.54
CA PHE A 176 10.26 -6.04 6.39
C PHE A 176 10.42 -7.55 6.23
N VAL A 177 11.62 -8.09 6.49
CA VAL A 177 11.85 -9.54 6.50
C VAL A 177 10.97 -10.24 7.54
N THR A 178 10.74 -9.59 8.69
CA THR A 178 10.19 -10.26 9.89
C THR A 178 8.75 -9.90 10.21
N ARG A 179 8.21 -8.76 9.74
CA ARG A 179 6.83 -8.32 10.05
C ARG A 179 5.75 -9.26 9.48
N GLN A 180 6.09 -10.08 8.48
CA GLN A 180 5.17 -11.05 7.88
C GLN A 180 4.61 -12.07 8.89
N ILE A 181 5.25 -12.26 10.05
CA ILE A 181 4.72 -13.12 11.13
C ILE A 181 3.36 -12.66 11.67
N TYR A 182 3.05 -11.36 11.57
CA TYR A 182 1.74 -10.80 11.91
C TYR A 182 1.05 -10.09 10.73
N ALA A 183 1.81 -9.71 9.69
CA ALA A 183 1.29 -8.95 8.55
C ALA A 183 0.98 -9.79 7.29
N GLY A 184 1.43 -11.05 7.21
CA GLY A 184 1.22 -11.89 6.03
C GLY A 184 -0.26 -12.23 5.79
N SER A 185 -0.70 -12.24 4.54
CA SER A 185 -2.07 -12.66 4.15
C SER A 185 -2.17 -14.19 3.99
N GLY A 186 -1.04 -14.86 3.80
CA GLY A 186 -0.97 -16.30 3.62
C GLY A 186 -1.25 -16.76 2.18
N ARG A 187 -0.62 -17.88 1.79
CA ARG A 187 -0.66 -18.43 0.43
C ARG A 187 -0.59 -19.94 0.41
N VAL A 188 -1.38 -20.58 -0.45
CA VAL A 188 -1.24 -22.00 -0.81
C VAL A 188 -0.17 -22.18 -1.91
N GLY A 189 0.79 -23.05 -1.65
CA GLY A 189 1.93 -23.35 -2.50
C GLY A 189 3.18 -22.54 -2.15
N ILE A 190 4.33 -23.17 -2.35
CA ILE A 190 5.67 -22.63 -2.09
C ILE A 190 6.45 -22.59 -3.41
N GLY A 191 7.24 -21.54 -3.60
CA GLY A 191 7.88 -21.19 -4.87
C GLY A 191 7.02 -20.28 -5.72
N GLU A 192 7.60 -19.59 -6.70
CA GLU A 192 6.89 -18.62 -7.55
C GLU A 192 5.75 -19.29 -8.36
N ASN A 193 5.95 -20.51 -8.83
CA ASN A 193 4.96 -21.26 -9.60
C ASN A 193 4.07 -22.15 -8.72
N SER A 194 4.13 -21.98 -7.39
CA SER A 194 3.48 -22.87 -6.42
C SER A 194 3.84 -24.35 -6.67
N GLU A 195 5.11 -24.61 -7.04
CA GLU A 195 5.63 -25.91 -7.44
C GLU A 195 5.80 -26.88 -6.27
N ILE A 196 6.00 -26.37 -5.05
CA ILE A 196 6.09 -27.16 -3.82
C ILE A 196 4.73 -27.08 -3.09
N PRO A 197 4.04 -28.22 -2.84
CA PRO A 197 2.82 -28.22 -2.04
C PRO A 197 3.08 -27.77 -0.60
N GLY A 198 2.38 -26.74 -0.15
CA GLY A 198 2.49 -26.24 1.22
C GLY A 198 1.61 -25.02 1.46
N TYR A 199 1.83 -24.38 2.60
CA TYR A 199 1.26 -23.08 2.94
C TYR A 199 2.35 -22.21 3.54
N GLN A 200 2.32 -20.92 3.25
CA GLN A 200 3.32 -19.95 3.71
C GLN A 200 2.64 -18.66 4.19
N LEU A 201 3.36 -17.86 5.00
CA LEU A 201 2.85 -16.65 5.66
C LEU A 201 2.60 -15.51 4.67
N SER A 202 3.50 -15.31 3.70
CA SER A 202 3.43 -14.19 2.75
C SER A 202 3.18 -14.67 1.34
N GLN A 203 2.41 -13.86 0.59
CA GLN A 203 2.23 -14.07 -0.85
C GLN A 203 3.44 -13.57 -1.64
N ARG A 204 4.06 -12.48 -1.19
CA ARG A 204 5.14 -11.76 -1.89
C ARG A 204 6.52 -12.37 -1.68
N ALA A 205 6.76 -13.04 -0.55
CA ALA A 205 8.11 -13.46 -0.13
C ALA A 205 8.92 -14.16 -1.23
N ASP A 206 8.36 -15.19 -1.89
CA ASP A 206 9.06 -15.97 -2.93
C ASP A 206 9.48 -15.15 -4.18
N TYR A 207 8.97 -13.93 -4.36
CA TYR A 207 9.22 -13.06 -5.52
C TYR A 207 10.20 -11.92 -5.20
N ILE A 208 10.82 -11.95 -4.03
CA ILE A 208 11.82 -10.98 -3.58
C ILE A 208 13.21 -11.58 -3.81
N HIS A 209 14.06 -10.88 -4.58
CA HIS A 209 15.34 -11.43 -5.03
C HIS A 209 16.54 -10.53 -4.71
N ALA A 210 16.30 -9.33 -4.18
CA ALA A 210 17.36 -8.39 -3.86
C ALA A 210 17.14 -7.74 -2.49
N LYS A 211 18.22 -7.33 -1.82
CA LYS A 211 18.13 -6.51 -0.60
C LYS A 211 17.66 -5.10 -0.92
N VAL A 212 18.27 -4.47 -1.93
CA VAL A 212 18.06 -3.07 -2.32
C VAL A 212 18.07 -2.95 -3.84
N GLY A 213 17.14 -2.18 -4.40
CA GLY A 213 17.01 -2.02 -5.85
C GLY A 213 16.02 -0.92 -6.24
N LEU A 214 15.99 -0.56 -7.52
CA LEU A 214 15.05 0.43 -8.06
C LEU A 214 13.81 -0.23 -8.70
N GLN A 215 13.94 -1.50 -9.04
CA GLN A 215 12.95 -2.29 -9.75
C GLN A 215 11.71 -2.58 -8.88
N THR A 216 10.55 -2.74 -9.53
CA THR A 216 9.26 -3.09 -8.87
C THR A 216 8.58 -4.31 -9.50
N THR A 217 8.86 -4.59 -10.77
CA THR A 217 8.23 -5.66 -11.57
C THR A 217 9.14 -6.89 -11.80
N PHE A 218 10.44 -6.77 -11.57
CA PHE A 218 11.44 -7.84 -11.67
C PHE A 218 12.56 -7.62 -10.64
N GLU A 219 13.34 -8.67 -10.32
CA GLU A 219 14.42 -8.60 -9.31
C GLU A 219 14.02 -7.80 -8.05
N ARG A 220 12.79 -8.06 -7.56
CA ARG A 220 12.14 -7.14 -6.62
C ARG A 220 12.96 -7.05 -5.34
N PRO A 221 13.29 -5.83 -4.87
CA PRO A 221 14.05 -5.65 -3.67
C PRO A 221 13.18 -5.64 -2.41
N ILE A 222 13.78 -5.97 -1.27
CA ILE A 222 13.20 -5.69 0.06
C ILE A 222 13.05 -4.17 0.25
N ILE A 223 14.08 -3.39 -0.12
CA ILE A 223 14.10 -1.93 -0.09
C ILE A 223 14.07 -1.38 -1.51
N ASN A 224 12.94 -0.80 -1.89
CA ASN A 224 12.85 -0.05 -3.13
C ASN A 224 13.46 1.35 -2.93
N THR A 225 14.21 1.80 -3.94
CA THR A 225 15.01 3.03 -3.90
C THR A 225 14.44 4.16 -4.76
N ARG A 226 13.21 3.99 -5.28
CA ARG A 226 12.54 5.04 -6.06
C ARG A 226 12.43 6.30 -5.22
N ASP A 227 12.97 7.41 -5.71
CA ASP A 227 12.96 8.70 -5.03
C ASP A 227 12.10 9.73 -5.79
N GLU A 228 10.79 9.50 -5.73
CA GLU A 228 9.73 10.40 -6.19
C GLU A 228 8.94 10.84 -4.96
N SER A 229 9.31 11.97 -4.37
CA SER A 229 8.75 12.40 -3.07
C SER A 229 7.28 12.79 -3.16
N HIS A 230 6.87 13.37 -4.30
CA HIS A 230 5.63 14.16 -4.44
C HIS A 230 5.43 15.13 -3.27
N SER A 231 6.52 15.60 -2.68
CA SER A 231 6.57 16.50 -1.52
C SER A 231 7.66 17.55 -1.75
N THR A 232 7.83 18.47 -0.81
CA THR A 232 8.92 19.45 -0.85
C THR A 232 10.29 18.78 -0.68
N ASP A 233 11.37 19.47 -1.06
CA ASP A 233 12.75 18.94 -1.05
C ASP A 233 13.21 18.43 0.33
N ALA A 234 12.62 18.93 1.40
CA ALA A 234 12.92 18.52 2.77
C ALA A 234 12.52 17.06 3.07
N TYR A 235 11.68 16.46 2.23
CA TYR A 235 11.13 15.13 2.45
C TYR A 235 11.47 14.17 1.31
N ARG A 236 11.37 12.88 1.63
CA ARG A 236 11.37 11.77 0.67
C ARG A 236 10.16 10.88 0.92
N ARG A 237 9.73 10.16 -0.11
CA ARG A 237 8.72 9.10 -0.03
C ARG A 237 9.45 7.76 0.11
N LEU A 238 9.35 7.13 1.27
CA LEU A 238 9.75 5.73 1.38
C LEU A 238 8.68 4.87 0.71
N HIS A 239 9.01 4.35 -0.47
CA HIS A 239 8.18 3.46 -1.26
C HIS A 239 8.45 2.00 -0.88
N VAL A 240 7.46 1.32 -0.31
CA VAL A 240 7.59 -0.03 0.23
C VAL A 240 6.77 -0.99 -0.62
N ILE A 241 7.42 -2.01 -1.19
CA ILE A 241 6.78 -2.95 -2.14
C ILE A 241 6.67 -4.39 -1.64
N VAL A 242 7.17 -4.68 -0.43
CA VAL A 242 7.34 -6.04 0.08
C VAL A 242 6.07 -6.62 0.70
N GLY A 243 5.13 -5.76 1.09
CA GLY A 243 3.95 -6.15 1.87
C GLY A 243 2.89 -6.87 1.04
N ASP A 244 2.13 -7.74 1.70
CA ASP A 244 0.95 -8.39 1.11
C ASP A 244 -0.26 -7.45 1.07
N ALA A 245 -1.20 -7.75 0.19
CA ALA A 245 -2.57 -7.24 0.19
C ALA A 245 -3.37 -7.95 1.29
N ASN A 246 -3.69 -7.22 2.36
CA ASN A 246 -4.49 -7.76 3.45
C ASN A 246 -5.99 -7.60 3.17
N ARG A 247 -6.79 -8.59 3.57
CA ARG A 247 -8.26 -8.46 3.71
C ARG A 247 -8.64 -8.02 5.12
N MET A 248 -7.81 -8.32 6.13
CA MET A 248 -8.06 -7.95 7.52
C MET A 248 -7.48 -6.58 7.86
N GLU A 249 -8.22 -5.82 8.67
CA GLU A 249 -7.85 -4.43 9.02
C GLU A 249 -6.65 -4.38 10.01
N VAL A 250 -6.54 -5.33 10.94
CA VAL A 250 -5.48 -5.34 11.97
C VAL A 250 -4.06 -5.51 11.39
N PRO A 251 -3.78 -6.50 10.52
CA PRO A 251 -2.49 -6.63 9.85
C PRO A 251 -2.08 -5.36 9.09
N GLN A 252 -3.05 -4.70 8.45
CA GLN A 252 -2.79 -3.48 7.69
C GLN A 252 -2.47 -2.29 8.60
N ALA A 253 -3.22 -2.09 9.67
CA ALA A 253 -2.92 -1.07 10.68
C ALA A 253 -1.55 -1.30 11.33
N LEU A 254 -1.20 -2.55 11.64
CA LEU A 254 0.13 -2.91 12.13
C LEU A 254 1.21 -2.58 11.11
N LYS A 255 1.02 -2.95 9.84
CA LYS A 255 1.97 -2.70 8.76
C LYS A 255 2.29 -1.20 8.64
N LEU A 256 1.25 -0.37 8.60
CA LEU A 256 1.35 1.09 8.50
C LEU A 256 1.91 1.74 9.77
N GLY A 257 1.36 1.39 10.92
CA GLY A 257 1.71 2.01 12.19
C GLY A 257 3.12 1.64 12.68
N THR A 258 3.49 0.36 12.64
CA THR A 258 4.81 -0.09 13.13
C THR A 258 5.94 0.40 12.24
N THR A 259 5.73 0.46 10.92
CA THR A 259 6.69 1.09 10.00
C THR A 259 6.82 2.58 10.28
N SER A 260 5.71 3.30 10.50
CA SER A 260 5.75 4.71 10.90
C SER A 260 6.52 4.95 12.21
N MET A 261 6.34 4.08 13.21
CA MET A 261 7.09 4.16 14.48
C MET A 261 8.58 3.88 14.33
N LEU A 262 8.98 3.04 13.37
CA LEU A 262 10.39 2.76 13.09
C LEU A 262 11.06 3.86 12.27
N LEU A 263 10.31 4.52 11.39
CA LEU A 263 10.76 5.76 10.77
C LEU A 263 10.91 6.87 11.81
N TRP A 264 10.00 6.92 12.78
CA TRP A 264 10.11 7.85 13.90
C TRP A 264 11.38 7.59 14.73
N LEU A 265 11.68 6.32 15.03
CA LEU A 265 12.93 5.92 15.68
C LEU A 265 14.17 6.43 14.92
N LEU A 266 14.19 6.27 13.59
CA LEU A 266 15.28 6.77 12.74
C LEU A 266 15.45 8.28 12.82
N GLU A 267 14.34 9.02 12.93
CA GLU A 267 14.33 10.48 12.98
C GLU A 267 14.78 11.02 14.36
N HIS A 268 14.73 10.23 15.43
CA HIS A 268 14.91 10.69 16.83
C HIS A 268 15.99 9.95 17.63
N ALA A 269 16.61 8.91 17.05
CA ALA A 269 17.65 8.13 17.74
C ALA A 269 18.81 9.02 18.23
N ASP A 270 19.26 9.97 17.40
CA ASP A 270 20.35 10.89 17.74
C ASP A 270 19.97 11.85 18.89
N GLU A 271 18.73 12.37 18.90
CA GLU A 271 18.22 13.22 19.97
C GLU A 271 18.20 12.48 21.32
N ALA A 272 17.82 11.21 21.28
CA ALA A 272 17.79 10.35 22.47
C ALA A 272 19.18 9.87 22.91
N GLY A 273 20.25 10.14 22.16
CA GLY A 273 21.57 9.56 22.38
C GLY A 273 21.58 8.03 22.23
N PHE A 274 20.67 7.46 21.45
CA PHE A 274 20.55 6.04 21.19
C PHE A 274 21.48 5.63 20.05
N ASP A 275 22.46 4.76 20.33
CA ASP A 275 23.40 4.27 19.31
C ASP A 275 22.71 3.28 18.37
N LEU A 276 22.10 3.82 17.32
CA LEU A 276 21.38 3.04 16.33
C LEU A 276 22.31 2.12 15.52
N ASN A 277 23.56 2.51 15.30
CA ASN A 277 24.51 1.66 14.58
C ASN A 277 24.85 0.41 15.38
N ALA A 278 25.20 0.57 16.66
CA ALA A 278 25.46 -0.57 17.53
C ALA A 278 24.24 -1.50 17.64
N PHE A 279 23.03 -0.92 17.75
CA PHE A 279 21.78 -1.70 17.76
C PHE A 279 21.58 -2.50 16.46
N LEU A 280 21.85 -1.91 15.30
CA LEU A 280 21.71 -2.57 14.01
C LEU A 280 22.79 -3.64 13.77
N ASP A 281 24.04 -3.40 14.21
CA ASP A 281 25.15 -4.35 14.11
C ASP A 281 24.87 -5.66 14.86
N GLU A 282 24.08 -5.60 15.94
CA GLU A 282 23.62 -6.79 16.67
C GLU A 282 22.58 -7.63 15.91
N LEU A 283 21.85 -7.02 14.97
CA LEU A 283 20.66 -7.62 14.35
C LEU A 283 20.78 -7.84 12.85
N GLU A 284 21.83 -7.35 12.22
CA GLU A 284 22.03 -7.47 10.79
C GLU A 284 22.01 -8.93 10.35
N LEU A 285 21.06 -9.28 9.48
CA LEU A 285 20.90 -10.61 8.91
C LEU A 285 22.03 -10.92 7.93
N SER A 286 22.56 -12.13 7.95
CA SER A 286 23.63 -12.54 7.03
C SER A 286 23.17 -12.55 5.57
N ASP A 287 21.96 -13.03 5.33
CA ASP A 287 21.30 -13.06 4.01
C ASP A 287 19.82 -12.68 4.17
N PRO A 288 19.47 -11.39 3.99
CA PRO A 288 18.09 -10.94 4.11
C PRO A 288 17.13 -11.55 3.08
N VAL A 289 17.62 -11.92 1.89
CA VAL A 289 16.77 -12.48 0.82
C VAL A 289 16.43 -13.94 1.14
N GLU A 290 17.38 -14.73 1.63
CA GLU A 290 17.05 -16.06 2.10
C GLU A 290 16.21 -16.03 3.39
N ALA A 291 16.47 -15.05 4.26
CA ALA A 291 15.70 -14.89 5.49
C ALA A 291 14.21 -14.59 5.21
N ILE A 292 13.86 -13.76 4.23
CA ILE A 292 12.45 -13.46 3.93
C ILE A 292 11.70 -14.71 3.44
N HIS A 293 12.34 -15.57 2.65
CA HIS A 293 11.79 -16.87 2.25
C HIS A 293 11.65 -17.82 3.43
N THR A 294 12.68 -17.91 4.25
CA THR A 294 12.73 -18.79 5.43
C THR A 294 11.61 -18.46 6.41
N VAL A 295 11.41 -17.17 6.71
CA VAL A 295 10.34 -16.72 7.60
C VAL A 295 8.97 -17.03 7.01
N SER A 296 8.74 -16.80 5.71
CA SER A 296 7.45 -17.08 5.08
C SER A 296 7.08 -18.56 5.14
N ARG A 297 8.05 -19.45 4.99
CA ARG A 297 7.79 -20.90 4.89
C ARG A 297 7.62 -21.60 6.23
N ASP A 298 7.91 -20.93 7.34
CA ASP A 298 7.81 -21.50 8.68
C ASP A 298 6.55 -21.06 9.44
N LEU A 299 5.55 -21.95 9.47
CA LEU A 299 4.29 -21.73 10.19
C LEU A 299 4.44 -21.83 11.72
N THR A 300 5.59 -22.28 12.23
CA THR A 300 5.88 -22.33 13.67
C THR A 300 6.48 -21.02 14.19
N LEU A 301 6.86 -20.09 13.31
CA LEU A 301 7.51 -18.83 13.66
C LEU A 301 8.81 -19.01 14.48
N GLY A 302 9.43 -20.20 14.40
CA GLY A 302 10.58 -20.63 15.17
C GLY A 302 11.89 -20.71 14.35
N ALA A 303 11.84 -20.45 13.05
CA ALA A 303 12.97 -20.55 12.15
C ALA A 303 14.15 -19.69 12.63
N ILE A 304 15.33 -20.32 12.61
CA ILE A 304 16.59 -19.68 12.97
C ILE A 304 17.09 -18.86 11.79
N LEU A 305 17.44 -17.61 12.06
CA LEU A 305 17.98 -16.66 11.10
C LEU A 305 19.44 -16.34 11.47
N PRO A 306 20.42 -16.66 10.61
CA PRO A 306 21.81 -16.32 10.87
C PRO A 306 22.05 -14.80 10.78
N LEU A 307 22.90 -14.30 11.67
CA LEU A 307 23.31 -12.90 11.74
C LEU A 307 24.70 -12.70 11.12
N ALA A 308 24.97 -11.51 10.60
CA ALA A 308 26.23 -11.14 9.99
C ALA A 308 27.42 -11.20 10.98
N ASN A 309 27.15 -11.05 12.28
CA ASN A 309 28.13 -11.19 13.36
C ASN A 309 28.42 -12.66 13.76
N GLY A 310 27.83 -13.63 13.06
CA GLY A 310 27.98 -15.07 13.34
C GLY A 310 27.03 -15.62 14.40
N GLY A 311 26.17 -14.78 14.99
CA GLY A 311 25.09 -15.20 15.88
C GLY A 311 23.86 -15.72 15.15
N GLU A 312 22.83 -16.03 15.92
CA GLU A 312 21.54 -16.53 15.43
C GLU A 312 20.39 -15.79 16.13
N THR A 313 19.28 -15.61 15.42
CA THR A 313 18.05 -15.02 15.95
C THR A 313 16.82 -15.69 15.33
N ASN A 314 15.64 -15.12 15.54
CA ASN A 314 14.42 -15.45 14.79
C ASN A 314 13.60 -14.17 14.54
N ALA A 315 12.59 -14.28 13.67
CA ALA A 315 11.75 -13.15 13.29
C ALA A 315 11.05 -12.47 14.48
N TRP A 316 10.56 -13.26 15.44
CA TRP A 316 9.89 -12.74 16.64
C TRP A 316 10.83 -11.92 17.52
N LEU A 317 12.05 -12.41 17.75
CA LEU A 317 13.06 -11.70 18.54
C LEU A 317 13.49 -10.37 17.90
N ILE A 318 13.62 -10.33 16.57
CA ILE A 318 13.90 -9.09 15.85
C ILE A 318 12.76 -8.09 16.08
N GLN A 319 11.50 -8.49 15.86
CA GLN A 319 10.36 -7.59 16.06
C GLN A 319 10.20 -7.13 17.51
N LEU A 320 10.50 -7.98 18.49
CA LEU A 320 10.56 -7.60 19.90
C LEU A 320 11.61 -6.52 20.16
N LYS A 321 12.85 -6.72 19.67
CA LYS A 321 13.95 -5.75 19.82
C LYS A 321 13.64 -4.42 19.12
N LEU A 322 13.03 -4.46 17.94
CA LEU A 322 12.59 -3.26 17.22
C LEU A 322 11.55 -2.47 18.02
N ARG A 323 10.53 -3.14 18.59
CA ARG A 323 9.55 -2.50 19.46
C ARG A 323 10.19 -1.91 20.73
N GLN A 324 11.12 -2.64 21.34
CA GLN A 324 11.86 -2.18 22.51
C GLN A 324 12.70 -0.93 22.23
N ALA A 325 13.36 -0.85 21.06
CA ALA A 325 14.11 0.34 20.67
C ALA A 325 13.20 1.58 20.54
N VAL A 326 12.04 1.43 19.88
CA VAL A 326 11.02 2.49 19.81
C VAL A 326 10.58 2.92 21.21
N TYR A 327 10.27 1.95 22.08
CA TYR A 327 9.84 2.22 23.45
C TYR A 327 10.91 2.97 24.25
N GLN A 328 12.17 2.53 24.17
CA GLN A 328 13.29 3.14 24.87
C GLN A 328 13.53 4.58 24.42
N VAL A 329 13.59 4.82 23.10
CA VAL A 329 13.78 6.16 22.55
C VAL A 329 12.60 7.06 22.91
N ALA A 330 11.37 6.55 22.90
CA ALA A 330 10.19 7.33 23.29
C ALA A 330 10.24 7.73 24.77
N ALA A 331 10.63 6.81 25.66
CA ALA A 331 10.81 7.14 27.07
C ALA A 331 11.91 8.18 27.32
N LEU A 332 12.96 8.19 26.50
CA LEU A 332 14.06 9.15 26.60
C LEU A 332 13.68 10.55 26.09
N VAL A 333 12.91 10.61 25.00
CA VAL A 333 12.52 11.87 24.35
C VAL A 333 11.27 12.50 24.98
N GLU A 334 10.21 11.71 25.17
CA GLU A 334 8.90 12.20 25.65
C GLU A 334 8.73 12.02 27.17
N GLY A 335 9.65 11.31 27.83
CA GLY A 335 9.51 10.91 29.23
C GLY A 335 8.50 9.78 29.41
N THR A 336 8.11 9.52 30.66
CA THR A 336 7.14 8.48 31.01
C THR A 336 5.97 9.04 31.80
N ASP A 337 4.83 8.38 31.69
CA ASP A 337 3.68 8.60 32.56
C ASP A 337 3.87 7.98 33.96
N THR A 338 2.83 8.03 34.80
CA THR A 338 2.87 7.47 36.16
C THR A 338 2.89 5.94 36.21
N ALA A 339 2.57 5.25 35.12
CA ALA A 339 2.66 3.81 35.00
C ALA A 339 4.05 3.34 34.49
N GLY A 340 4.91 4.27 34.09
CA GLY A 340 6.22 3.97 33.51
C GLY A 340 6.17 3.65 32.00
N GLU A 341 5.04 3.95 31.36
CA GLU A 341 4.91 3.88 29.90
C GLU A 341 5.42 5.19 29.27
N PRO A 342 6.03 5.18 28.07
CA PRO A 342 6.36 6.39 27.35
C PRO A 342 5.13 7.28 27.26
N ALA A 343 5.32 8.59 27.43
CA ALA A 343 4.24 9.57 27.37
C ALA A 343 3.78 9.78 25.92
N TRP A 344 3.13 8.76 25.33
CA TRP A 344 2.64 8.79 23.95
C TRP A 344 1.74 10.02 23.74
N PRO A 345 2.01 10.87 22.73
CA PRO A 345 1.34 12.18 22.65
C PRO A 345 -0.08 12.12 22.11
N ASP A 346 -0.51 10.98 21.58
CA ASP A 346 -1.84 10.81 21.00
C ASP A 346 -2.32 9.35 21.04
N LYS A 347 -3.64 9.20 20.92
CA LYS A 347 -4.31 7.90 20.97
C LYS A 347 -3.85 6.94 19.88
N SER A 348 -3.57 7.42 18.67
CA SER A 348 -3.18 6.54 17.56
C SER A 348 -1.82 5.91 17.84
N THR A 349 -0.88 6.67 18.37
CA THR A 349 0.43 6.17 18.82
C THR A 349 0.26 5.13 19.93
N THR A 350 -0.54 5.43 20.96
CA THR A 350 -0.84 4.47 22.04
C THR A 350 -1.46 3.17 21.49
N SER A 351 -2.44 3.29 20.60
CA SER A 351 -3.13 2.15 20.00
C SER A 351 -2.19 1.29 19.16
N ILE A 352 -1.36 1.87 18.30
CA ILE A 352 -0.41 1.10 17.48
C ILE A 352 0.63 0.39 18.34
N MET A 353 1.18 1.03 19.38
CA MET A 353 2.16 0.39 20.26
C MET A 353 1.56 -0.75 21.09
N ALA A 354 0.29 -0.60 21.51
CA ALA A 354 -0.48 -1.66 22.16
C ALA A 354 -0.81 -2.81 21.20
N MET A 355 -1.23 -2.51 19.97
CA MET A 355 -1.48 -3.51 18.94
C MET A 355 -0.21 -4.28 18.58
N TRP A 356 0.93 -3.61 18.47
CA TRP A 356 2.20 -4.28 18.19
C TRP A 356 2.61 -5.21 19.34
N GLN A 357 2.40 -4.78 20.59
CA GLN A 357 2.59 -5.66 21.75
C GLN A 357 1.66 -6.88 21.69
N GLN A 358 0.39 -6.69 21.37
CA GLN A 358 -0.58 -7.78 21.25
C GLN A 358 -0.22 -8.74 20.12
N ALA A 359 0.19 -8.23 18.96
CA ALA A 359 0.64 -9.06 17.83
C ALA A 359 1.86 -9.92 18.21
N LEU A 360 2.81 -9.37 18.97
CA LEU A 360 3.96 -10.14 19.47
C LEU A 360 3.53 -11.21 20.49
N ILE A 361 2.51 -10.95 21.32
CA ILE A 361 1.94 -11.96 22.22
C ILE A 361 1.27 -13.07 21.41
N ASP A 362 0.46 -12.71 20.41
CA ASP A 362 -0.22 -13.68 19.54
C ASP A 362 0.79 -14.55 18.78
N CYS A 363 1.85 -13.95 18.21
CA CYS A 363 2.94 -14.69 17.57
C CYS A 363 3.69 -15.61 18.55
N ALA A 364 3.87 -15.19 19.81
CA ALA A 364 4.46 -16.04 20.84
C ALA A 364 3.55 -17.24 21.16
N SER A 365 2.24 -17.04 21.29
CA SER A 365 1.27 -18.12 21.45
C SER A 365 1.37 -19.13 20.30
N ILE A 366 1.34 -18.67 19.05
CA ILE A 366 1.46 -19.52 17.85
C ILE A 366 2.75 -20.34 17.88
N ARG A 367 3.87 -19.71 18.22
CA ARG A 367 5.19 -20.35 18.30
C ARG A 367 5.27 -21.43 19.37
N HIS A 368 4.53 -21.27 20.47
CA HIS A 368 4.51 -22.19 21.59
C HIS A 368 3.37 -23.22 21.54
N ALA A 369 2.53 -23.19 20.50
CA ALA A 369 1.53 -24.22 20.27
C ALA A 369 2.18 -25.60 20.13
N ALA A 370 1.67 -26.58 20.87
CA ALA A 370 2.19 -27.94 20.88
C ALA A 370 2.03 -28.66 19.53
N ASP A 371 0.94 -28.37 18.82
CA ASP A 371 0.60 -28.99 17.55
C ASP A 371 -0.36 -28.12 16.69
N ASP A 372 -0.77 -28.66 15.55
CA ASP A 372 -1.74 -28.02 14.65
C ASP A 372 -3.14 -27.92 15.29
N ASP A 373 -3.53 -28.81 16.21
CA ASP A 373 -4.87 -28.80 16.80
C ASP A 373 -5.03 -27.61 17.75
N GLU A 374 -3.98 -27.30 18.51
CA GLU A 374 -3.93 -26.08 19.31
C GLU A 374 -3.99 -24.82 18.43
N ARG A 375 -3.19 -24.76 17.35
CA ARG A 375 -3.27 -23.65 16.38
C ARG A 375 -4.64 -23.53 15.71
N LEU A 376 -5.36 -24.63 15.49
CA LEU A 376 -6.72 -24.63 14.94
C LEU A 376 -7.78 -24.08 15.90
N ALA A 377 -7.47 -24.06 17.21
CA ALA A 377 -8.33 -23.57 18.28
C ALA A 377 -8.06 -22.10 18.67
N MET A 378 -6.95 -21.51 18.21
CA MET A 378 -6.54 -20.11 18.42
C MET A 378 -7.43 -19.10 17.70
N THR A 379 -8.69 -18.98 18.11
CA THR A 379 -9.66 -18.06 17.49
C THR A 379 -9.38 -16.60 17.83
N GLY A 380 -8.80 -16.32 19.01
CA GLY A 380 -8.42 -14.98 19.43
C GLY A 380 -7.29 -14.42 18.56
N GLU A 381 -6.21 -15.17 18.40
CA GLU A 381 -5.06 -14.83 17.57
C GLU A 381 -5.47 -14.74 16.09
N ALA A 382 -6.26 -15.69 15.59
CA ALA A 382 -6.78 -15.67 14.22
C ALA A 382 -7.71 -14.48 13.94
N SER A 383 -8.32 -13.87 14.96
CA SER A 383 -9.09 -12.64 14.75
C SER A 383 -8.22 -11.43 14.38
N ARG A 384 -6.90 -11.50 14.61
CA ARG A 384 -5.93 -10.42 14.35
C ARG A 384 -4.85 -10.78 13.33
N ILE A 385 -4.56 -12.06 13.12
CA ILE A 385 -3.50 -12.55 12.21
C ILE A 385 -4.13 -13.25 10.99
N GLU A 386 -3.99 -12.63 9.82
CA GLU A 386 -4.70 -13.05 8.60
C GLU A 386 -4.24 -14.40 8.06
N TRP A 387 -2.93 -14.61 7.90
CA TRP A 387 -2.42 -15.90 7.44
C TRP A 387 -2.88 -17.05 8.34
N LEU A 388 -3.04 -16.83 9.66
CA LEU A 388 -3.50 -17.85 10.59
C LEU A 388 -4.98 -18.15 10.38
N LEU A 389 -5.83 -17.13 10.27
CA LEU A 389 -7.27 -17.33 10.01
C LEU A 389 -7.52 -18.08 8.70
N LYS A 390 -6.81 -17.67 7.65
CA LYS A 390 -6.86 -18.33 6.34
C LYS A 390 -6.33 -19.77 6.44
N TRP A 391 -5.21 -19.99 7.14
CA TRP A 391 -4.66 -21.32 7.38
C TRP A 391 -5.65 -22.22 8.12
N GLN A 392 -6.31 -21.74 9.18
CA GLN A 392 -7.28 -22.53 9.93
C GLN A 392 -8.45 -23.02 9.06
N LEU A 393 -8.92 -22.18 8.12
CA LEU A 393 -9.95 -22.58 7.15
C LEU A 393 -9.42 -23.66 6.20
N LEU A 394 -8.26 -23.42 5.60
CA LEU A 394 -7.66 -24.30 4.60
C LEU A 394 -7.25 -25.64 5.20
N GLU A 395 -6.71 -25.65 6.41
CA GLU A 395 -6.28 -26.85 7.13
C GLU A 395 -7.47 -27.73 7.51
N LYS A 396 -8.57 -27.15 8.01
CA LYS A 396 -9.82 -27.88 8.26
C LYS A 396 -10.34 -28.54 6.99
N LEU A 397 -10.30 -27.82 5.87
CA LEU A 397 -10.70 -28.36 4.57
C LEU A 397 -9.74 -29.46 4.09
N ARG A 398 -8.43 -29.24 4.20
CA ARG A 398 -7.38 -30.20 3.82
C ARG A 398 -7.54 -31.52 4.56
N ARG A 399 -7.78 -31.48 5.88
CA ARG A 399 -8.02 -32.69 6.69
C ARG A 399 -9.27 -33.44 6.23
N LYS A 400 -10.38 -32.73 6.01
CA LYS A 400 -11.65 -33.32 5.51
C LYS A 400 -11.50 -33.96 4.13
N ILE A 401 -10.74 -33.32 3.25
CA ILE A 401 -10.43 -33.86 1.92
C ILE A 401 -9.57 -35.12 2.05
N THR A 402 -8.50 -35.05 2.83
CA THR A 402 -7.51 -36.13 2.95
C THR A 402 -8.14 -37.41 3.49
N THR A 403 -9.11 -37.31 4.41
CA THR A 403 -9.84 -38.48 4.92
C THR A 403 -10.83 -39.11 3.93
N THR A 404 -11.19 -38.39 2.86
CA THR A 404 -12.23 -38.83 1.91
C THR A 404 -11.71 -39.12 0.50
N SER A 405 -10.46 -38.77 0.18
CA SER A 405 -9.87 -38.98 -1.14
C SER A 405 -9.50 -40.44 -1.42
N ALA A 406 -9.85 -40.92 -2.62
CA ALA A 406 -9.43 -42.23 -3.13
C ALA A 406 -7.92 -42.27 -3.42
N PRO A 407 -7.28 -43.46 -3.40
CA PRO A 407 -5.88 -43.62 -3.79
C PRO A 407 -5.62 -43.10 -5.21
N GLY A 408 -4.60 -42.26 -5.39
CA GLY A 408 -4.19 -41.72 -6.71
C GLY A 408 -4.76 -40.35 -7.09
N VAL A 409 -5.62 -39.74 -6.27
CA VAL A 409 -6.08 -38.35 -6.43
C VAL A 409 -5.13 -37.41 -5.68
N ALA A 410 -4.83 -36.23 -6.24
CA ALA A 410 -4.07 -35.19 -5.55
C ALA A 410 -4.67 -34.94 -4.15
N ASN A 411 -3.84 -34.98 -3.11
CA ASN A 411 -4.24 -34.85 -1.72
C ASN A 411 -3.34 -33.86 -0.97
N GLY A 412 -3.70 -33.53 0.26
CA GLY A 412 -2.96 -32.55 1.06
C GLY A 412 -2.97 -31.15 0.43
N TRP A 413 -1.85 -30.45 0.49
CA TRP A 413 -1.71 -29.07 0.01
C TRP A 413 -1.71 -28.92 -1.52
N ASN A 414 -1.64 -30.02 -2.27
CA ASN A 414 -1.69 -29.98 -3.74
C ASN A 414 -3.14 -30.10 -4.29
N ASP A 415 -4.15 -30.19 -3.42
CA ASP A 415 -5.54 -30.29 -3.87
C ASP A 415 -6.01 -28.95 -4.49
N PRO A 416 -6.52 -28.94 -5.73
CA PRO A 416 -6.91 -27.71 -6.42
C PRO A 416 -8.03 -26.94 -5.71
N ARG A 417 -8.84 -27.60 -4.88
CA ARG A 417 -9.88 -26.93 -4.09
C ARG A 417 -9.28 -25.95 -3.08
N LEU A 418 -8.10 -26.25 -2.51
CA LEU A 418 -7.44 -25.32 -1.59
C LEU A 418 -7.01 -24.04 -2.30
N LYS A 419 -6.47 -24.15 -3.53
CA LYS A 419 -6.12 -22.99 -4.37
C LYS A 419 -7.35 -22.14 -4.72
N VAL A 420 -8.50 -22.77 -4.97
CA VAL A 420 -9.76 -22.05 -5.20
C VAL A 420 -10.20 -21.29 -3.94
N ILE A 421 -10.09 -21.88 -2.75
CA ILE A 421 -10.43 -21.20 -1.49
C ILE A 421 -9.47 -20.03 -1.22
N ASP A 422 -8.18 -20.19 -1.49
CA ASP A 422 -7.18 -19.11 -1.37
C ASP A 422 -7.52 -17.94 -2.31
N LEU A 423 -7.89 -18.21 -3.57
CA LEU A 423 -8.34 -17.16 -4.48
C LEU A 423 -9.66 -16.50 -4.02
N LYS A 424 -10.64 -17.29 -3.59
CA LYS A 424 -11.92 -16.78 -3.09
C LYS A 424 -11.82 -16.02 -1.77
N TRP A 425 -10.73 -16.20 -1.01
CA TRP A 425 -10.42 -15.33 0.11
C TRP A 425 -10.20 -13.88 -0.36
N ALA A 426 -9.49 -13.73 -1.48
CA ALA A 426 -9.13 -12.46 -2.08
C ALA A 426 -10.26 -11.80 -2.88
N ALA A 427 -11.29 -12.55 -3.28
CA ALA A 427 -12.40 -12.01 -4.07
C ALA A 427 -13.07 -10.81 -3.38
N LEU A 428 -13.26 -9.73 -4.15
CA LEU A 428 -13.93 -8.51 -3.68
C LEU A 428 -15.45 -8.64 -3.65
N ASP A 429 -16.03 -9.34 -4.62
CA ASP A 429 -17.48 -9.50 -4.73
C ASP A 429 -18.02 -10.29 -3.51
N PRO A 430 -18.87 -9.68 -2.66
CA PRO A 430 -19.40 -10.34 -1.46
C PRO A 430 -20.11 -11.67 -1.74
N ALA A 431 -20.65 -11.86 -2.96
CA ALA A 431 -21.30 -13.11 -3.34
C ALA A 431 -20.31 -14.27 -3.51
N ASP A 432 -19.07 -13.99 -3.91
CA ASP A 432 -18.02 -15.00 -4.13
C ASP A 432 -17.00 -15.07 -2.98
N SER A 433 -16.82 -13.95 -2.28
CA SER A 433 -15.84 -13.77 -1.20
C SER A 433 -16.09 -14.71 -0.01
N ILE A 434 -15.10 -15.54 0.28
CA ILE A 434 -15.09 -16.36 1.50
C ILE A 434 -14.77 -15.49 2.72
N PHE A 435 -13.89 -14.51 2.56
CA PHE A 435 -13.51 -13.62 3.65
C PHE A 435 -14.72 -12.87 4.20
N THR A 436 -15.63 -12.37 3.34
CA THR A 436 -16.86 -11.68 3.77
C THR A 436 -17.71 -12.50 4.75
N LYS A 437 -17.69 -13.84 4.63
CA LYS A 437 -18.42 -14.74 5.55
C LYS A 437 -17.71 -14.93 6.89
N LEU A 438 -16.41 -14.64 6.95
CA LEU A 438 -15.55 -14.78 8.11
C LEU A 438 -15.23 -13.44 8.78
N GLU A 439 -15.46 -12.31 8.11
CA GLU A 439 -15.26 -10.94 8.62
C GLU A 439 -15.88 -10.72 10.02
N PRO A 440 -17.07 -11.25 10.38
CA PRO A 440 -17.59 -11.10 11.75
C PRO A 440 -16.73 -11.76 12.84
N ARG A 441 -15.72 -12.57 12.47
CA ARG A 441 -14.77 -13.22 13.38
C ARG A 441 -13.44 -12.47 13.49
N THR A 442 -13.26 -11.39 12.73
CA THR A 442 -12.04 -10.59 12.73
C THR A 442 -12.22 -9.35 13.58
N GLU A 443 -11.13 -8.91 14.22
CA GLU A 443 -11.08 -7.63 14.90
C GLU A 443 -11.05 -6.49 13.87
N ARG A 444 -11.74 -5.40 14.20
CA ARG A 444 -11.86 -4.22 13.35
C ARG A 444 -11.26 -3.02 14.06
N VAL A 445 -10.59 -2.17 13.29
CA VAL A 445 -9.99 -0.90 13.74
C VAL A 445 -10.71 0.31 13.12
N VAL A 446 -11.51 0.09 12.07
CA VAL A 446 -12.35 1.12 11.43
C VAL A 446 -13.80 0.64 11.30
N SER A 447 -14.75 1.57 11.30
CA SER A 447 -16.17 1.23 11.16
C SER A 447 -16.57 1.10 9.68
N ALA A 448 -17.57 0.25 9.38
CA ALA A 448 -18.09 0.13 8.02
C ALA A 448 -18.71 1.44 7.49
N ALA A 449 -19.29 2.24 8.40
CA ALA A 449 -19.83 3.55 8.06
C ALA A 449 -18.72 4.53 7.65
N ASP A 450 -17.58 4.50 8.34
CA ASP A 450 -16.43 5.34 8.00
C ASP A 450 -15.78 4.91 6.68
N ILE A 451 -15.67 3.61 6.41
CA ILE A 451 -15.19 3.10 5.11
C ILE A 451 -16.13 3.56 3.99
N ALA A 452 -17.45 3.40 4.16
CA ALA A 452 -18.43 3.80 3.15
C ALA A 452 -18.36 5.31 2.86
N ARG A 453 -18.22 6.13 3.89
CA ARG A 453 -18.06 7.59 3.77
C ARG A 453 -16.76 7.98 3.06
N ALA A 454 -15.66 7.29 3.36
CA ALA A 454 -14.36 7.50 2.71
C ALA A 454 -14.33 7.15 1.21
N THR A 455 -15.40 6.57 0.64
CA THR A 455 -15.51 6.37 -0.81
C THR A 455 -15.81 7.67 -1.56
N THR A 456 -16.37 8.68 -0.89
CA THR A 456 -16.82 9.95 -1.50
C THR A 456 -16.30 11.18 -0.79
N GLU A 457 -15.94 11.09 0.48
CA GLU A 457 -15.33 12.18 1.23
C GLU A 457 -13.81 12.02 1.26
N PRO A 458 -13.02 13.04 0.88
CA PRO A 458 -11.56 13.01 0.99
C PRO A 458 -11.08 13.27 2.43
N PRO A 459 -9.84 12.90 2.78
CA PRO A 459 -9.21 13.30 4.03
C PRO A 459 -9.24 14.83 4.17
N GLU A 460 -9.62 15.36 5.33
CA GLU A 460 -9.80 16.81 5.51
C GLU A 460 -8.49 17.55 5.82
N ASP A 461 -7.47 16.83 6.25
CA ASP A 461 -6.20 17.34 6.79
C ASP A 461 -5.02 17.21 5.82
N THR A 462 -5.28 16.85 4.56
CA THR A 462 -4.26 16.80 3.50
C THR A 462 -4.72 17.50 2.22
N ARG A 463 -3.80 17.71 1.29
CA ARG A 463 -4.07 18.24 -0.06
C ARG A 463 -5.06 17.40 -0.88
N ALA A 464 -5.29 16.13 -0.49
CA ALA A 464 -6.29 15.29 -1.13
C ALA A 464 -7.69 15.93 -1.05
N TRP A 465 -7.96 16.71 0.00
CA TRP A 465 -9.18 17.48 0.13
C TRP A 465 -9.39 18.43 -1.05
N LEU A 466 -8.42 19.32 -1.31
CA LEU A 466 -8.51 20.30 -2.38
C LEU A 466 -8.65 19.61 -3.74
N ARG A 467 -7.84 18.59 -4.01
CA ARG A 467 -7.89 17.84 -5.27
C ARG A 467 -9.27 17.22 -5.51
N ALA A 468 -9.82 16.52 -4.52
CA ALA A 468 -11.13 15.89 -4.65
C ALA A 468 -12.25 16.92 -4.85
N LYS A 469 -12.25 17.99 -4.05
CA LYS A 469 -13.29 19.02 -4.11
C LYS A 469 -13.22 19.86 -5.38
N LEU A 470 -12.02 20.16 -5.88
CA LEU A 470 -11.82 20.82 -7.16
C LEU A 470 -12.44 20.00 -8.30
N VAL A 471 -12.16 18.69 -8.36
CA VAL A 471 -12.73 17.80 -9.39
C VAL A 471 -14.26 17.69 -9.25
N ALA A 472 -14.76 17.55 -8.02
CA ALA A 472 -16.19 17.42 -7.78
C ALA A 472 -16.99 18.68 -8.15
N GLN A 473 -16.43 19.88 -7.94
CA GLN A 473 -17.12 21.15 -8.18
C GLN A 473 -16.86 21.71 -9.59
N PHE A 474 -15.64 21.54 -10.12
CA PHE A 474 -15.19 22.19 -11.34
C PHE A 474 -14.56 21.23 -12.36
N GLY A 475 -14.94 19.94 -12.35
CA GLY A 475 -14.30 18.91 -13.18
C GLY A 475 -14.14 19.26 -14.66
N ASP A 476 -15.12 19.94 -15.27
CA ASP A 476 -15.07 20.39 -16.68
C ASP A 476 -13.98 21.45 -16.94
N GLU A 477 -13.58 22.20 -15.91
CA GLU A 477 -12.52 23.22 -15.97
C GLU A 477 -11.14 22.64 -15.60
N VAL A 478 -11.05 21.41 -15.09
CA VAL A 478 -9.78 20.77 -14.73
C VAL A 478 -9.14 20.15 -15.97
N ALA A 479 -7.97 20.66 -16.37
CA ALA A 479 -7.21 20.12 -17.50
C ALA A 479 -6.39 18.89 -17.10
N ALA A 480 -5.70 18.97 -15.96
CA ALA A 480 -4.85 17.91 -15.47
C ALA A 480 -4.66 17.96 -13.94
N ALA A 481 -4.41 16.80 -13.34
CA ALA A 481 -4.10 16.67 -11.92
C ALA A 481 -2.99 15.62 -11.70
N SER A 482 -2.20 15.81 -10.66
CA SER A 482 -1.29 14.81 -10.09
C SER A 482 -1.30 14.89 -8.56
N TRP A 483 -0.40 14.16 -7.91
CA TRP A 483 -0.21 14.28 -6.47
C TRP A 483 0.21 15.70 -6.07
N SER A 484 1.12 16.34 -6.81
CA SER A 484 1.75 17.61 -6.44
C SER A 484 1.35 18.81 -7.29
N ARG A 485 0.46 18.65 -8.27
CA ARG A 485 0.06 19.76 -9.15
C ARG A 485 -1.39 19.66 -9.63
N LEU A 486 -2.07 20.79 -9.67
CA LEU A 486 -3.42 20.94 -10.25
C LEU A 486 -3.35 21.95 -11.40
N THR A 487 -3.93 21.63 -12.55
CA THR A 487 -3.96 22.52 -13.73
C THR A 487 -5.38 22.69 -14.22
N VAL A 488 -5.83 23.94 -14.36
CA VAL A 488 -7.19 24.32 -14.74
C VAL A 488 -7.18 25.25 -15.95
N ARG A 489 -8.32 25.27 -16.64
CA ARG A 489 -8.61 26.12 -17.79
C ARG A 489 -9.29 27.40 -17.33
N ASP A 490 -9.03 28.50 -18.02
CA ASP A 490 -9.85 29.70 -17.89
C ASP A 490 -11.06 29.58 -18.83
N PRO A 491 -12.27 29.31 -18.30
CA PRO A 491 -13.47 29.19 -19.14
C PRO A 491 -13.82 30.51 -19.82
N ARG A 492 -13.34 31.65 -19.30
CA ARG A 492 -13.58 32.99 -19.86
C ARG A 492 -12.77 33.25 -21.12
N ALA A 493 -11.80 32.39 -21.43
CA ALA A 493 -10.90 32.58 -22.55
C ALA A 493 -11.20 31.66 -23.76
N ALA A 494 -12.24 30.82 -23.66
CA ALA A 494 -12.61 29.83 -24.67
C ALA A 494 -13.33 30.40 -25.92
N ASP A 495 -13.48 31.72 -26.06
CA ASP A 495 -14.13 32.37 -27.21
C ASP A 495 -13.18 32.59 -28.43
N GLU A 496 -11.87 32.32 -28.30
CA GLU A 496 -10.91 32.46 -29.40
C GLU A 496 -10.48 31.10 -29.96
N GLY A 497 -11.29 30.54 -30.86
CA GLY A 497 -10.90 29.57 -31.90
C GLY A 497 -10.21 28.27 -31.45
N GLU A 498 -10.96 27.17 -31.47
CA GLU A 498 -10.50 25.78 -31.23
C GLU A 498 -9.10 25.47 -31.76
N ALA A 499 -8.10 25.43 -30.87
CA ALA A 499 -6.84 24.74 -31.09
C ALA A 499 -6.93 23.38 -30.39
N VAL A 500 -6.92 22.31 -31.19
CA VAL A 500 -6.84 20.92 -30.73
C VAL A 500 -5.55 20.76 -29.91
N GLU A 501 -5.70 20.56 -28.61
CA GLU A 501 -4.59 20.48 -27.67
C GLU A 501 -3.69 19.26 -27.89
N PHE A 502 -2.45 19.53 -28.27
CA PHE A 502 -1.39 18.53 -28.41
C PHE A 502 -0.49 18.58 -27.16
N TYR A 503 -0.84 17.82 -26.11
CA TYR A 503 0.15 17.46 -25.09
C TYR A 503 0.99 16.30 -25.64
N GLY A 504 1.96 16.66 -26.47
CA GLY A 504 2.92 15.71 -27.05
C GLY A 504 3.92 15.22 -26.01
N ASN A 505 4.38 13.98 -26.21
CA ASN A 505 5.47 13.30 -25.51
C ASN A 505 6.57 14.24 -24.99
N ALA A 506 7.05 13.94 -23.78
CA ALA A 506 8.21 14.54 -23.12
C ALA A 506 9.26 15.09 -24.12
N GLY A 507 9.36 16.41 -24.24
CA GLY A 507 10.39 17.03 -25.08
C GLY A 507 10.12 18.44 -25.58
N HIS A 508 8.86 18.91 -25.64
CA HIS A 508 8.58 20.27 -26.07
C HIS A 508 7.61 20.97 -25.10
N MET A 509 8.04 22.12 -24.57
CA MET A 509 7.09 23.14 -24.14
C MET A 509 6.23 23.50 -25.34
N ALA A 510 5.06 22.88 -25.45
CA ALA A 510 3.96 23.50 -26.17
C ALA A 510 3.67 24.84 -25.45
N ALA A 511 3.41 25.87 -26.24
CA ALA A 511 3.38 27.28 -25.88
C ALA A 511 2.76 27.57 -24.49
N THR A 512 3.16 28.70 -23.88
CA THR A 512 2.42 29.31 -22.77
C THR A 512 0.99 29.54 -23.22
N ASP A 513 0.13 28.56 -22.98
CA ASP A 513 -1.27 28.67 -23.28
C ASP A 513 -1.81 29.68 -22.27
N HIS A 514 -2.17 30.88 -22.75
CA HIS A 514 -2.64 31.98 -21.90
C HIS A 514 -3.95 31.65 -21.17
N HIS A 515 -4.47 30.44 -21.38
CA HIS A 515 -5.73 29.89 -20.89
C HIS A 515 -5.56 28.86 -19.77
N LEU A 516 -4.34 28.52 -19.35
CA LEU A 516 -4.11 27.55 -18.28
C LEU A 516 -3.46 28.18 -17.05
N PHE A 517 -3.85 27.71 -15.87
CA PHE A 517 -3.19 28.02 -14.60
C PHE A 517 -2.88 26.75 -13.85
N SER A 518 -1.65 26.64 -13.33
CA SER A 518 -1.22 25.51 -12.51
C SER A 518 -0.89 25.96 -11.08
N LEU A 519 -1.45 25.26 -10.10
CA LEU A 519 -1.10 25.41 -8.68
C LEU A 519 -0.18 24.26 -8.26
N ASP A 520 0.92 24.62 -7.60
CA ASP A 520 1.78 23.66 -6.91
C ASP A 520 1.14 23.30 -5.56
N ILE A 521 0.87 22.01 -5.37
CA ILE A 521 0.35 21.44 -4.13
C ILE A 521 1.34 20.41 -3.55
N SER A 522 2.64 20.60 -3.77
CA SER A 522 3.68 19.67 -3.33
C SER A 522 3.68 19.47 -1.81
N ASP A 523 3.38 20.49 -1.00
CA ASP A 523 3.20 20.28 0.44
C ASP A 523 1.88 19.53 0.71
N PRO A 524 1.95 18.26 1.19
CA PRO A 524 0.76 17.46 1.45
C PRO A 524 -0.15 18.02 2.55
N LEU A 525 0.34 18.94 3.40
CA LEU A 525 -0.37 19.49 4.55
C LEU A 525 -0.77 20.96 4.37
N ALA A 526 -0.39 21.62 3.27
CA ALA A 526 -0.72 23.03 3.05
C ALA A 526 -2.18 23.25 2.59
N PHE A 527 -2.76 22.30 1.86
CA PHE A 527 -4.06 22.48 1.17
C PHE A 527 -5.21 21.68 1.80
N THR A 528 -5.33 21.77 3.11
CA THR A 528 -6.38 21.12 3.91
C THR A 528 -7.75 21.78 3.72
N LYS A 529 -8.82 21.14 4.19
CA LYS A 529 -10.15 21.75 4.29
C LYS A 529 -10.13 23.07 5.02
N ALA A 530 -9.45 23.12 6.16
CA ALA A 530 -9.38 24.30 7.01
C ALA A 530 -8.77 25.52 6.28
N HIS A 531 -7.86 25.28 5.33
CA HIS A 531 -7.20 26.33 4.56
C HIS A 531 -7.95 26.68 3.26
N CYS A 532 -8.60 25.71 2.62
CA CYS A 532 -9.11 25.87 1.26
C CYS A 532 -10.64 26.10 1.19
N GLU A 533 -11.41 25.73 2.21
CA GLU A 533 -12.89 25.67 2.12
C GLU A 533 -13.55 27.04 1.88
N THR A 534 -13.05 28.10 2.52
CA THR A 534 -13.60 29.45 2.33
C THR A 534 -13.42 29.92 0.88
N GLU A 535 -12.22 29.77 0.33
CA GLU A 535 -11.91 30.16 -1.05
C GLU A 535 -12.70 29.31 -2.05
N LEU A 536 -12.75 27.98 -1.84
CA LEU A 536 -13.53 27.06 -2.69
C LEU A 536 -15.00 27.46 -2.77
N ASN A 537 -15.61 27.78 -1.63
CA ASN A 537 -17.02 28.17 -1.55
C ASN A 537 -17.30 29.53 -2.18
N SER A 538 -16.29 30.39 -2.29
CA SER A 538 -16.40 31.73 -2.88
C SER A 538 -16.07 31.79 -4.37
N ALA A 539 -15.38 30.77 -4.89
CA ALA A 539 -14.90 30.76 -6.26
C ALA A 539 -16.03 30.51 -7.26
N GLU A 540 -16.12 31.36 -8.29
CA GLU A 540 -17.02 31.15 -9.43
C GLU A 540 -16.42 30.14 -10.43
N HIS A 541 -15.10 30.19 -10.62
CA HIS A 541 -14.34 29.29 -11.50
C HIS A 541 -13.13 28.67 -10.80
N ALA A 542 -12.68 27.53 -11.30
CA ALA A 542 -11.52 26.79 -10.80
C ALA A 542 -10.25 27.63 -10.80
N ILE A 543 -10.07 28.46 -11.84
CA ILE A 543 -8.91 29.34 -11.96
C ILE A 543 -8.89 30.44 -10.89
N ASP A 544 -10.05 30.92 -10.45
CA ASP A 544 -10.14 31.96 -9.41
C ASP A 544 -9.74 31.37 -8.06
N LEU A 545 -10.19 30.14 -7.77
CA LEU A 545 -9.74 29.38 -6.61
C LEU A 545 -8.22 29.19 -6.61
N LEU A 546 -7.66 28.63 -7.69
CA LEU A 546 -6.23 28.31 -7.73
C LEU A 546 -5.36 29.57 -7.60
N LYS A 547 -5.75 30.69 -8.23
CA LYS A 547 -5.04 31.97 -8.09
C LYS A 547 -5.13 32.53 -6.67
N SER A 548 -6.30 32.45 -6.02
CA SER A 548 -6.46 32.91 -4.65
C SER A 548 -5.56 32.11 -3.69
N LEU A 549 -5.55 30.78 -3.82
CA LEU A 549 -4.70 29.91 -3.01
C LEU A 549 -3.20 30.15 -3.25
N ALA A 550 -2.79 30.41 -4.49
CA ALA A 550 -1.39 30.72 -4.81
C ALA A 550 -0.93 32.02 -4.11
N ILE A 551 -1.76 33.07 -4.09
CA ILE A 551 -1.44 34.34 -3.42
C ILE A 551 -1.32 34.15 -1.91
N ASN A 552 -2.19 33.32 -1.32
CA ASN A 552 -2.18 33.05 0.11
C ASN A 552 -1.01 32.16 0.54
N ALA A 553 -0.49 31.30 -0.33
CA ALA A 553 0.67 30.45 -0.06
C ALA A 553 2.00 31.23 -0.03
N GLU A 554 2.07 32.43 -0.64
CA GLU A 554 3.25 33.30 -0.61
C GLU A 554 3.31 34.24 0.61
N ARG A 555 2.26 34.27 1.45
CA ARG A 555 2.18 35.09 2.67
C ARG A 555 2.45 34.26 3.91
#